data_AF-A0A0F8BLR3-F1
#
_entry.id   AF-A0A0F8BLR3-F1
#
_cell.length_a   1.000
_cell.length_b   1.000
_cell.length_c   1.000
_cell.angle_alpha   90.00
_cell.angle_beta   90.00
_cell.angle_gamma   90.00
#
_symmetry.space_group_name_H-M   'P 1'
#
loop_
_entity.id
_entity.type
_entity.pdbx_description
1 polymer ?
#
loop_
_entity_poly.entity_id
_entity_poly.type
_entity_poly.pdbx_seq_one_letter_code
_entity_poly.pdbx_strand_id
1 'polypeptide(L)'
;MFLSYGRLYYIFHIAFPSLLPNFPDPQLSIIPTSPAHHRLPDHNYDLKVLYDGRCLIFSPEYHEGCEILDLIEFYPGAKIANIRVARNDEEEKHKNKLDLTEIDTTLAETSNLKPDDMRWVVFDVDKDPKTNKMIAEIRNNRRLGSKEEVKILPTDTEWNTIMGTQYYRKMLQIMDKPVQKILLRNQDRTSRSNEIQPTDRIHFSFLPSKDAAFATELTTDGLATKTWPPNDGEEAQEAALKALFAEEDEKEPEFQAAAAVELADRVSAAKGDYEATSARF
;
A
#
# COMPACT_ATOMS: atom_id res chain seq x y z
N MET A 1 6.79 -68.48 -2.19
CA MET A 1 7.59 -67.59 -3.07
C MET A 1 7.25 -66.16 -2.67
N PHE A 2 8.00 -65.62 -1.71
CA PHE A 2 7.81 -64.28 -1.14
C PHE A 2 8.80 -63.35 -1.83
N LEU A 3 8.33 -62.26 -2.43
CA LEU A 3 9.20 -61.18 -2.92
C LEU A 3 8.81 -59.88 -2.23
N SER A 4 9.68 -59.54 -1.28
CA SER A 4 9.84 -58.27 -0.60
C SER A 4 10.32 -57.21 -1.58
N TYR A 5 9.69 -56.03 -1.59
CA TYR A 5 10.27 -54.80 -2.13
C TYR A 5 10.50 -53.84 -0.97
N GLY A 6 11.73 -53.88 -0.45
CA GLY A 6 12.28 -52.86 0.44
C GLY A 6 12.67 -51.61 -0.34
N ARG A 7 12.14 -50.45 0.06
CA ARG A 7 12.72 -49.14 -0.29
C ARG A 7 13.80 -48.81 0.74
N LEU A 8 15.05 -48.84 0.30
CA LEU A 8 16.20 -48.26 1.01
C LEU A 8 16.08 -46.73 0.96
N TYR A 9 15.83 -46.12 2.12
CA TYR A 9 16.14 -44.70 2.34
C TYR A 9 17.61 -44.60 2.75
N TYR A 10 18.45 -44.06 1.86
CA TYR A 10 19.78 -43.60 2.24
C TYR A 10 19.63 -42.24 2.94
N ILE A 11 19.80 -42.23 4.27
CA ILE A 11 19.95 -41.02 5.07
C ILE A 11 21.45 -40.70 5.11
N PHE A 12 21.89 -39.64 4.43
CA PHE A 12 23.18 -39.03 4.70
C PHE A 12 23.06 -38.20 5.99
N HIS A 13 23.61 -38.71 7.09
CA HIS A 13 23.95 -37.90 8.25
C HIS A 13 25.28 -37.18 7.98
N ILE A 14 25.19 -35.92 7.54
CA ILE A 14 26.31 -34.99 7.65
C ILE A 14 26.09 -34.22 8.95
N ALA A 15 26.85 -34.57 9.97
CA ALA A 15 26.94 -33.84 11.21
C ALA A 15 27.70 -32.52 10.95
N PHE A 16 26.97 -31.40 10.91
CA PHE A 16 27.57 -30.07 11.03
C PHE A 16 27.62 -29.70 12.52
N PRO A 17 28.80 -29.39 13.08
CA PRO A 17 28.88 -28.84 14.43
C PRO A 17 28.22 -27.46 14.46
N SER A 18 27.27 -27.32 15.37
CA SER A 18 26.48 -26.15 15.69
C SER A 18 27.36 -24.99 16.15
N LEU A 19 27.67 -24.09 15.21
CA LEU A 19 28.03 -22.71 15.48
C LEU A 19 26.89 -21.82 14.98
N LEU A 20 25.74 -21.90 15.66
CA LEU A 20 24.70 -20.88 15.53
C LEU A 20 25.10 -19.70 16.41
N PRO A 21 25.28 -18.49 15.87
CA PRO A 21 25.35 -17.30 16.70
C PRO A 21 24.02 -17.16 17.44
N ASN A 22 24.09 -16.84 18.74
CA ASN A 22 22.94 -16.41 19.53
C ASN A 22 22.20 -15.32 18.77
N PHE A 23 21.05 -15.65 18.19
CA PHE A 23 20.10 -14.67 17.70
C PHE A 23 19.50 -13.97 18.93
N PRO A 24 19.65 -12.66 19.08
CA PRO A 24 18.84 -11.94 20.05
C PRO A 24 17.38 -12.04 19.59
N ASP A 25 16.48 -12.34 20.53
CA ASP A 25 15.04 -12.27 20.31
C ASP A 25 14.70 -10.98 19.56
N PRO A 26 13.91 -11.05 18.47
CA PRO A 26 13.38 -9.84 17.87
C PRO A 26 12.55 -9.14 18.94
N GLN A 27 13.05 -7.98 19.39
CA GLN A 27 12.29 -7.03 20.19
C GLN A 27 10.95 -6.86 19.50
N LEU A 28 9.92 -7.42 20.12
CA LEU A 28 8.53 -7.26 19.74
C LEU A 28 8.25 -5.76 19.72
N SER A 29 8.33 -5.16 18.53
CA SER A 29 7.60 -3.94 18.23
C SER A 29 6.18 -4.22 18.69
N ILE A 30 5.65 -3.35 19.55
CA ILE A 30 4.35 -3.50 20.17
C ILE A 30 3.31 -3.71 19.06
N ILE A 31 2.99 -4.96 18.74
CA ILE A 31 1.89 -5.30 17.85
C ILE A 31 0.66 -5.02 18.70
N PRO A 32 -0.22 -4.08 18.31
CA PRO A 32 -1.47 -3.92 19.01
C PRO A 32 -2.21 -5.26 18.96
N THR A 33 -2.49 -5.83 20.12
CA THR A 33 -3.14 -7.15 20.27
C THR A 33 -4.62 -7.16 19.85
N SER A 34 -5.10 -6.08 19.25
CA SER A 34 -6.44 -5.94 18.66
C SER A 34 -6.43 -4.77 17.66
N PRO A 35 -7.11 -4.87 16.50
CA PRO A 35 -7.21 -3.75 15.56
C PRO A 35 -8.03 -2.65 16.20
N ALA A 36 -7.36 -1.60 16.65
CA ALA A 36 -7.97 -0.49 17.36
C ALA A 36 -8.73 0.41 16.39
N HIS A 37 -10.02 0.64 16.69
CA HIS A 37 -10.80 1.69 16.04
C HIS A 37 -10.34 3.02 16.62
N HIS A 38 -9.72 3.84 15.77
CA HIS A 38 -9.40 5.22 16.10
C HIS A 38 -10.34 6.10 15.32
N ARG A 39 -10.79 7.20 15.90
CA ARG A 39 -11.40 8.27 15.12
C ARG A 39 -10.29 9.19 14.68
N LEU A 40 -10.31 9.63 13.43
CA LEU A 40 -9.55 10.81 13.07
C LEU A 40 -10.10 11.95 13.94
N PRO A 41 -9.25 12.62 14.74
CA PRO A 41 -9.72 13.60 15.73
C PRO A 41 -10.69 14.60 15.09
N ASP A 42 -11.81 14.88 15.76
CA ASP A 42 -12.74 15.98 15.45
C ASP A 42 -13.54 15.96 14.13
N HIS A 43 -13.36 14.96 13.26
CA HIS A 43 -14.03 14.96 11.93
C HIS A 43 -15.09 13.87 11.70
N ASN A 44 -15.32 12.97 12.67
CA ASN A 44 -16.30 11.87 12.61
C ASN A 44 -15.98 10.77 11.57
N TYR A 45 -14.75 10.74 11.06
CA TYR A 45 -14.26 9.64 10.23
C TYR A 45 -13.81 8.48 11.13
N ASP A 46 -14.16 7.27 10.74
CA ASP A 46 -13.66 6.06 11.38
C ASP A 46 -12.38 5.60 10.68
N LEU A 47 -11.32 5.41 11.47
CA LEU A 47 -10.06 4.83 11.04
C LEU A 47 -9.92 3.44 11.65
N LYS A 48 -9.77 2.43 10.78
CA LYS A 48 -9.42 1.08 11.16
C LYS A 48 -8.02 0.76 10.66
N VAL A 49 -7.09 0.54 11.59
CA VAL A 49 -5.73 0.10 11.27
C VAL A 49 -5.69 -1.43 11.37
N LEU A 50 -5.31 -2.08 10.27
CA LEU A 50 -5.12 -3.52 10.21
C LEU A 50 -3.73 -3.91 10.73
N TYR A 51 -3.55 -5.20 11.05
CA TYR A 51 -2.32 -5.72 11.67
C TYR A 51 -1.04 -5.49 10.84
N ASP A 52 -1.19 -5.34 9.54
CA ASP A 52 -0.10 -5.09 8.60
C ASP A 52 0.14 -3.60 8.34
N GLY A 53 -0.56 -2.70 9.03
CA GLY A 53 -0.41 -1.26 8.91
C GLY A 53 -1.31 -0.60 7.86
N ARG A 54 -2.12 -1.38 7.13
CA ARG A 54 -3.11 -0.83 6.20
C ARG A 54 -4.19 -0.06 6.96
N CYS A 55 -4.48 1.15 6.49
CA CYS A 55 -5.46 2.05 7.07
C CYS A 55 -6.72 2.07 6.20
N LEU A 56 -7.84 1.63 6.76
CA LEU A 56 -9.17 1.74 6.16
C LEU A 56 -9.88 2.96 6.76
N ILE A 57 -10.31 3.88 5.91
CA ILE A 57 -10.99 5.10 6.32
C ILE A 57 -12.43 5.04 5.82
N PHE A 58 -13.36 5.32 6.74
CA PHE A 58 -14.78 5.37 6.46
C PHE A 58 -15.33 6.73 6.89
N SER A 59 -16.25 7.26 6.08
CA SER A 59 -17.05 8.40 6.46
C SER A 59 -18.51 7.98 6.63
N PRO A 60 -19.18 8.38 7.72
CA PRO A 60 -20.61 8.13 7.88
C PRO A 60 -21.46 8.81 6.81
N GLU A 61 -20.94 9.87 6.18
CA GLU A 61 -21.62 10.62 5.11
C GLU A 61 -21.37 10.00 3.71
N TYR A 62 -20.46 9.01 3.61
CA TYR A 62 -20.18 8.28 2.36
C TYR A 62 -20.76 6.86 2.42
N HIS A 63 -21.81 6.61 1.61
CA HIS A 63 -22.54 5.33 1.59
C HIS A 63 -22.86 4.79 2.98
N GLU A 64 -23.37 5.66 3.86
CA GLU A 64 -23.79 5.31 5.23
C GLU A 64 -22.65 4.71 6.09
N GLY A 65 -21.39 5.04 5.80
CA GLY A 65 -20.22 4.49 6.50
C GLY A 65 -19.96 3.01 6.24
N CYS A 66 -20.60 2.44 5.23
CA CYS A 66 -20.51 1.02 4.87
C CYS A 66 -19.54 0.75 3.72
N GLU A 67 -19.04 1.78 3.04
CA GLU A 67 -17.99 1.65 2.03
C GLU A 67 -16.69 2.33 2.47
N ILE A 68 -15.57 1.72 2.07
CA ILE A 68 -14.25 2.29 2.25
C ILE A 68 -14.18 3.57 1.41
N LEU A 69 -13.95 4.70 2.08
CA LEU A 69 -13.69 5.97 1.41
C LEU A 69 -12.25 5.98 0.89
N ASP A 70 -11.29 5.69 1.78
CA ASP A 70 -9.87 5.64 1.45
C ASP A 70 -9.21 4.38 2.03
N LEU A 71 -8.24 3.85 1.29
CA LEU A 71 -7.37 2.74 1.71
C LEU A 71 -5.94 3.12 1.43
N ILE A 72 -5.20 3.40 2.50
CA ILE A 72 -3.84 3.93 2.45
C ILE A 72 -2.91 3.03 3.27
N GLU A 73 -1.71 2.82 2.75
CA GLU A 73 -0.64 2.07 3.39
C GLU A 73 0.68 2.82 3.24
N PHE A 74 1.46 2.87 4.30
CA PHE A 74 2.77 3.50 4.29
C PHE A 74 3.87 2.45 4.52
N TYR A 75 4.96 2.59 3.77
CA TYR A 75 6.18 1.82 3.97
C TYR A 75 7.32 2.75 4.39
N PRO A 76 7.47 3.08 5.69
CA PRO A 76 8.43 4.08 6.12
C PRO A 76 9.88 3.78 5.73
N GLY A 77 10.29 2.51 5.81
CA GLY A 77 11.64 2.08 5.44
C GLY A 77 11.97 2.32 3.96
N ALA A 78 10.97 2.21 3.08
CA ALA A 78 11.14 2.46 1.64
C ALA A 78 10.70 3.86 1.21
N LYS A 79 10.07 4.63 2.11
CA LYS A 79 9.52 5.97 1.87
C LYS A 79 8.47 5.95 0.75
N ILE A 80 7.48 5.06 0.88
CA ILE A 80 6.41 4.88 -0.10
C ILE A 80 5.06 5.10 0.56
N ALA A 81 4.19 5.85 -0.09
CA ALA A 81 2.76 5.88 0.17
C ALA A 81 2.04 5.06 -0.92
N ASN A 82 1.18 4.13 -0.50
CA ASN A 82 0.40 3.26 -1.37
C ASN A 82 -1.09 3.52 -1.13
N ILE A 83 -1.75 4.13 -2.11
CA ILE A 83 -3.14 4.57 -2.04
C ILE A 83 -3.95 3.70 -2.98
N ARG A 84 -4.68 2.73 -2.44
CA ARG A 84 -5.45 1.78 -3.25
C ARG A 84 -6.86 2.29 -3.56
N VAL A 85 -7.43 3.04 -2.63
CA VAL A 85 -8.74 3.68 -2.79
C VAL A 85 -8.59 5.12 -2.29
N ALA A 86 -9.09 6.07 -3.07
CA ALA A 86 -9.16 7.47 -2.70
C ALA A 86 -10.43 8.12 -3.27
N ARG A 87 -11.52 8.13 -2.51
CA ARG A 87 -12.86 8.54 -3.00
C ARG A 87 -13.41 9.80 -2.35
N ASN A 88 -12.55 10.60 -1.73
CA ASN A 88 -12.93 11.89 -1.13
C ASN A 88 -13.71 12.79 -2.09
N ASP A 89 -13.42 12.75 -3.39
CA ASP A 89 -14.12 13.56 -4.39
C ASP A 89 -15.58 13.12 -4.63
N GLU A 90 -15.93 11.87 -4.30
CA GLU A 90 -17.27 11.30 -4.45
C GLU A 90 -18.17 11.56 -3.24
N GLU A 91 -17.57 11.82 -2.07
CA GLU A 91 -18.29 12.18 -0.85
C GLU A 91 -19.00 13.54 -1.00
N GLU A 92 -20.26 13.62 -0.56
CA GLU A 92 -21.02 14.87 -0.59
C GLU A 92 -20.36 15.96 0.28
N LYS A 93 -20.66 17.24 0.01
CA LYS A 93 -20.10 18.31 0.83
C LYS A 93 -20.80 18.37 2.18
N HIS A 94 -20.04 18.21 3.26
CA HIS A 94 -20.49 18.45 4.63
C HIS A 94 -19.45 19.23 5.42
N LYS A 95 -19.85 19.76 6.58
CA LYS A 95 -19.04 20.68 7.39
C LYS A 95 -17.67 20.11 7.80
N ASN A 96 -17.62 18.79 8.01
CA ASN A 96 -16.44 18.10 8.54
C ASN A 96 -15.69 17.30 7.47
N LYS A 97 -15.99 17.52 6.18
CA LYS A 97 -15.40 16.76 5.09
C LYS A 97 -13.88 16.94 5.09
N LEU A 98 -13.17 15.82 5.13
CA LEU A 98 -11.72 15.78 4.97
C LEU A 98 -11.37 15.55 3.51
N ASP A 99 -10.38 16.29 3.01
CA ASP A 99 -9.75 15.97 1.74
C ASP A 99 -8.66 14.90 1.89
N LEU A 100 -8.15 14.43 0.74
CA LEU A 100 -7.09 13.42 0.72
C LEU A 100 -5.80 13.94 1.37
N THR A 101 -5.51 15.24 1.28
CA THR A 101 -4.31 15.85 1.86
C THR A 101 -4.35 15.76 3.39
N GLU A 102 -5.48 16.10 3.99
CA GLU A 102 -5.67 16.07 5.45
C GLU A 102 -5.55 14.63 5.99
N ILE A 103 -6.16 13.66 5.30
CA ILE A 103 -6.10 12.24 5.67
C ILE A 103 -4.66 11.71 5.51
N ASP A 104 -4.03 11.91 4.34
CA ASP A 104 -2.67 11.43 4.06
C ASP A 104 -1.66 12.02 5.05
N THR A 105 -1.71 13.34 5.29
CA THR A 105 -0.80 14.02 6.22
C THR A 105 -0.93 13.44 7.63
N THR A 106 -2.16 13.26 8.12
CA THR A 106 -2.41 12.72 9.46
C THR A 106 -1.86 11.29 9.61
N LEU A 107 -2.06 10.45 8.60
CA LEU A 107 -1.59 9.06 8.62
C LEU A 107 -0.07 8.95 8.42
N ALA A 108 0.52 9.80 7.59
CA ALA A 108 1.96 9.89 7.39
C ALA A 108 2.67 10.30 8.69
N GLU A 109 2.18 11.34 9.37
CA GLU A 109 2.72 11.79 10.66
C GLU A 109 2.64 10.69 11.73
N THR A 110 1.51 9.99 11.80
CA THR A 110 1.32 8.83 12.70
C THR A 110 2.33 7.71 12.39
N SER A 111 2.73 7.58 11.13
CA SER A 111 3.73 6.61 10.65
C SER A 111 5.18 7.11 10.77
N ASN A 112 5.41 8.25 11.43
CA ASN A 112 6.71 8.94 11.51
C ASN A 112 7.33 9.26 10.13
N LEU A 113 6.47 9.54 9.14
CA LEU A 113 6.87 9.99 7.81
C LEU A 113 6.44 11.43 7.60
N LYS A 114 7.32 12.21 6.97
CA LYS A 114 6.92 13.48 6.38
C LYS A 114 6.49 13.21 4.94
N PRO A 115 5.39 13.81 4.44
CA PRO A 115 5.01 13.71 3.03
C PRO A 115 6.19 14.04 2.09
N ASP A 116 6.94 15.08 2.42
CA ASP A 116 8.15 15.47 1.68
C ASP A 116 9.29 14.44 1.72
N ASP A 117 9.27 13.43 2.58
CA ASP A 117 10.31 12.40 2.59
C ASP A 117 9.99 11.25 1.63
N MET A 118 8.80 11.20 1.04
CA MET A 118 8.40 10.13 0.14
C MET A 118 9.25 10.09 -1.14
N ARG A 119 9.67 8.88 -1.50
CA ARG A 119 10.36 8.56 -2.75
C ARG A 119 9.37 8.11 -3.83
N TRP A 120 8.29 7.46 -3.41
CA TRP A 120 7.21 7.06 -4.31
C TRP A 120 5.85 7.30 -3.71
N VAL A 121 4.91 7.64 -4.58
CA VAL A 121 3.48 7.50 -4.32
C VAL A 121 2.91 6.55 -5.36
N VAL A 122 2.14 5.57 -4.90
CA VAL A 122 1.52 4.54 -5.75
C VAL A 122 0.01 4.67 -5.65
N PHE A 123 -0.66 4.65 -6.80
CA PHE A 123 -2.10 4.56 -6.88
C PHE A 123 -2.53 3.27 -7.59
N ASP A 124 -3.48 2.55 -7.02
CA ASP A 124 -4.25 1.55 -7.77
C ASP A 124 -5.32 2.28 -8.61
N VAL A 125 -5.55 1.83 -9.84
CA VAL A 125 -6.56 2.40 -10.74
C VAL A 125 -7.94 1.84 -10.38
N ASP A 126 -8.54 2.39 -9.33
CA ASP A 126 -9.83 1.95 -8.78
C ASP A 126 -11.01 2.36 -9.69
N LYS A 127 -11.77 1.37 -10.18
CA LYS A 127 -13.01 1.53 -10.95
C LYS A 127 -12.96 2.58 -12.07
N ASP A 128 -11.80 2.81 -12.68
CA ASP A 128 -11.61 3.81 -13.74
C ASP A 128 -11.30 3.16 -15.09
N PRO A 129 -12.33 2.76 -15.87
CA PRO A 129 -12.14 2.11 -17.16
C PRO A 129 -11.46 3.02 -18.19
N LYS A 130 -11.56 4.35 -18.03
CA LYS A 130 -10.93 5.31 -18.94
C LYS A 130 -9.42 5.28 -18.76
N THR A 131 -8.95 5.35 -17.52
CA THR A 131 -7.51 5.27 -17.22
C THR A 131 -6.96 3.88 -17.53
N ASN A 132 -7.68 2.80 -17.21
CA ASN A 132 -7.26 1.43 -17.57
C ASN A 132 -7.09 1.27 -19.09
N LYS A 133 -8.06 1.75 -19.89
CA LYS A 133 -7.96 1.71 -21.35
C LYS A 133 -6.75 2.51 -21.86
N MET A 134 -6.52 3.70 -21.31
CA MET A 134 -5.39 4.55 -21.65
C MET A 134 -4.05 3.88 -21.34
N ILE A 135 -3.91 3.24 -20.18
CA ILE A 135 -2.70 2.47 -19.81
C ILE A 135 -2.49 1.29 -20.76
N ALA A 136 -3.56 0.58 -21.12
CA ALA A 136 -3.49 -0.51 -22.10
C ALA A 136 -3.02 -0.01 -23.48
N GLU A 137 -3.50 1.16 -23.93
CA GLU A 137 -3.05 1.80 -25.17
C GLU A 137 -1.55 2.16 -25.12
N ILE A 138 -1.06 2.69 -23.99
CA ILE A 138 0.37 2.97 -23.80
C ILE A 138 1.21 1.69 -23.95
N ARG A 139 0.82 0.58 -23.28
CA ARG A 139 1.52 -0.71 -23.40
C ARG A 139 1.51 -1.23 -24.84
N ASN A 140 0.35 -1.19 -25.50
CA ASN A 140 0.20 -1.64 -26.87
C ASN A 140 1.09 -0.85 -27.85
N ASN A 141 1.17 0.47 -27.71
CA ASN A 141 2.01 1.32 -28.55
C ASN A 141 3.51 0.99 -28.40
N ARG A 142 3.91 0.53 -27.22
CA ARG A 142 5.27 0.06 -26.93
C ARG A 142 5.48 -1.43 -27.23
N ARG A 143 4.46 -2.13 -27.76
CA ARG A 143 4.46 -3.58 -28.06
C ARG A 143 4.73 -4.46 -26.84
N LEU A 144 4.24 -4.02 -25.68
CA LEU A 144 4.38 -4.72 -24.41
C LEU A 144 3.10 -5.50 -24.10
N GLY A 145 3.23 -6.64 -23.42
CA GLY A 145 2.10 -7.40 -22.89
C GLY A 145 1.32 -6.63 -21.81
N SER A 146 0.10 -7.08 -21.51
CA SER A 146 -0.79 -6.39 -20.57
C SER A 146 -0.26 -6.28 -19.13
N LYS A 147 0.65 -7.19 -18.73
CA LYS A 147 1.29 -7.21 -17.41
C LYS A 147 2.70 -6.63 -17.38
N GLU A 148 3.24 -6.26 -18.53
CA GLU A 148 4.60 -5.73 -18.62
C GLU A 148 4.67 -4.29 -18.08
N GLU A 149 5.80 -4.00 -17.45
CA GLU A 149 6.06 -2.70 -16.82
C GLU A 149 6.39 -1.65 -17.88
N VAL A 150 5.87 -0.43 -17.70
CA VAL A 150 6.19 0.72 -18.55
C VAL A 150 6.84 1.81 -17.72
N LYS A 151 8.10 2.11 -18.02
CA LYS A 151 8.81 3.29 -17.50
C LYS A 151 8.57 4.47 -18.44
N ILE A 152 8.00 5.54 -17.92
CA ILE A 152 7.72 6.79 -18.65
C ILE A 152 8.56 7.91 -18.04
N LEU A 153 9.34 8.59 -18.89
CA LEU A 153 10.17 9.73 -18.54
C LEU A 153 9.53 11.05 -18.99
N PRO A 154 9.93 12.22 -18.44
CA PRO A 154 9.36 13.52 -18.83
C PRO A 154 9.42 13.85 -20.32
N THR A 155 10.36 13.24 -21.04
CA THR A 155 10.54 13.42 -22.48
C THR A 155 9.63 12.53 -23.32
N ASP A 156 8.95 11.56 -22.71
CA ASP A 156 8.11 10.59 -23.41
C ASP A 156 6.75 11.20 -23.75
N THR A 157 6.20 10.83 -24.91
CA THR A 157 4.91 11.36 -25.39
C THR A 157 3.74 11.04 -24.46
N GLU A 158 3.84 9.93 -23.74
CA GLU A 158 2.82 9.42 -22.81
C GLU A 158 2.84 10.16 -21.47
N TRP A 159 3.87 10.95 -21.17
CA TRP A 159 4.01 11.69 -19.92
C TRP A 159 2.80 12.59 -19.65
N ASN A 160 2.46 13.45 -20.63
CA ASN A 160 1.31 14.36 -20.53
C ASN A 160 -0.03 13.61 -20.47
N THR A 161 -0.07 12.40 -21.03
CA THR A 161 -1.26 11.55 -21.00
C THR A 161 -1.54 11.10 -19.56
N ILE A 162 -0.52 10.64 -18.82
CA ILE A 162 -0.68 10.29 -17.41
C ILE A 162 -0.94 11.52 -16.53
N MET A 163 -0.28 12.65 -16.79
CA MET A 163 -0.53 13.90 -16.05
C MET A 163 -1.98 14.39 -16.19
N GLY A 164 -2.67 14.05 -17.28
CA GLY A 164 -4.07 14.39 -17.49
C GLY A 164 -5.06 13.54 -16.68
N THR A 165 -4.60 12.55 -15.92
CA THR A 165 -5.48 11.65 -15.14
C THR A 165 -5.92 12.26 -13.81
N GLN A 166 -6.94 11.67 -13.18
CA GLN A 166 -7.31 12.01 -11.81
C GLN A 166 -6.24 11.60 -10.79
N TYR A 167 -5.47 10.55 -11.06
CA TYR A 167 -4.41 10.07 -10.17
C TYR A 167 -3.26 11.05 -10.05
N TYR A 168 -2.88 11.72 -11.15
CA TYR A 168 -1.90 12.80 -11.07
C TYR A 168 -2.43 14.00 -10.25
N ARG A 169 -3.71 14.34 -10.38
CA ARG A 169 -4.34 15.40 -9.57
C ARG A 169 -4.39 15.05 -8.08
N LYS A 170 -4.72 13.81 -7.74
CA LYS A 170 -4.67 13.30 -6.36
C LYS A 170 -3.23 13.28 -5.83
N MET A 171 -2.25 12.90 -6.65
CA MET A 171 -0.83 12.97 -6.29
C MET A 171 -0.40 14.41 -5.95
N LEU A 172 -0.87 15.41 -6.70
CA LEU A 172 -0.57 16.81 -6.41
C LEU A 172 -1.22 17.33 -5.11
N GLN A 173 -2.22 16.64 -4.56
CA GLN A 173 -2.81 16.99 -3.27
C GLN A 173 -1.88 16.60 -2.11
N ILE A 174 -1.08 15.55 -2.29
CA ILE A 174 -0.23 14.95 -1.24
C ILE A 174 1.26 15.27 -1.41
N MET A 175 1.70 15.60 -2.62
CA MET A 175 3.11 15.87 -2.94
C MET A 175 3.26 17.16 -3.75
N ASP A 176 4.07 18.09 -3.25
CA ASP A 176 4.48 19.31 -3.98
C ASP A 176 5.77 19.12 -4.80
N LYS A 177 6.30 17.88 -4.84
CA LYS A 177 7.55 17.58 -5.53
C LYS A 177 7.36 17.31 -7.02
N PRO A 178 8.32 17.73 -7.86
CA PRO A 178 8.29 17.39 -9.28
C PRO A 178 8.51 15.88 -9.47
N VAL A 179 7.55 15.24 -10.14
CA VAL A 179 7.66 13.83 -10.56
C VAL A 179 8.85 13.68 -11.52
N GLN A 180 9.70 12.69 -11.26
CA GLN A 180 10.87 12.39 -12.07
C GLN A 180 10.62 11.29 -13.09
N LYS A 181 9.78 10.32 -12.71
CA LYS A 181 9.51 9.11 -13.48
C LYS A 181 8.15 8.57 -13.09
N ILE A 182 7.47 8.01 -14.07
CA ILE A 182 6.22 7.29 -13.87
C ILE A 182 6.47 5.84 -14.24
N LEU A 183 6.06 4.92 -13.37
CA LEU A 183 6.08 3.49 -13.65
C LEU A 183 4.63 3.00 -13.69
N LEU A 184 4.24 2.37 -14.79
CA LEU A 184 2.95 1.70 -14.93
C LEU A 184 3.16 0.21 -14.73
N ARG A 185 2.40 -0.38 -13.81
CA ARG A 185 2.45 -1.81 -13.51
C ARG A 185 1.05 -2.40 -13.49
N ASN A 186 1.00 -3.72 -13.49
CA ASN A 186 -0.21 -4.47 -13.22
C ASN A 186 0.07 -5.39 -12.04
N GLN A 187 -0.88 -5.49 -11.12
CA GLN A 187 -0.82 -6.41 -10.00
C GLN A 187 -2.15 -7.13 -9.88
N ASP A 188 -2.07 -8.44 -9.67
CA ASP A 188 -3.24 -9.25 -9.44
C ASP A 188 -3.78 -8.92 -8.04
N ARG A 189 -5.00 -8.38 -7.98
CA ARG A 189 -5.71 -8.08 -6.73
C ARG A 189 -6.90 -9.01 -6.61
N THR A 190 -7.15 -9.53 -5.42
CA THR A 190 -8.38 -10.29 -5.18
C THR A 190 -9.52 -9.31 -4.94
N SER A 191 -10.57 -9.39 -5.74
CA SER A 191 -11.78 -8.59 -5.60
C SER A 191 -12.66 -9.11 -4.45
N ARG A 192 -13.70 -8.36 -4.09
CA ARG A 192 -14.68 -8.74 -3.05
C ARG A 192 -15.38 -10.08 -3.34
N SER A 193 -15.45 -10.52 -4.59
CA SER A 193 -15.99 -11.83 -4.99
C SER A 193 -14.97 -12.98 -4.88
N ASN A 194 -13.79 -12.74 -4.30
CA ASN A 194 -12.64 -13.64 -4.29
C ASN A 194 -12.10 -13.97 -5.70
N GLU A 195 -12.47 -13.17 -6.71
CA GLU A 195 -11.90 -13.30 -8.05
C GLU A 195 -10.60 -12.48 -8.13
N ILE A 196 -9.54 -13.11 -8.64
CA ILE A 196 -8.29 -12.42 -8.93
C ILE A 196 -8.50 -11.56 -10.18
N GLN A 197 -8.34 -10.25 -10.01
CA GLN A 197 -8.49 -9.25 -11.06
C GLN A 197 -7.18 -8.47 -11.24
N PRO A 198 -6.64 -8.40 -12.47
CA PRO A 198 -5.47 -7.59 -12.75
C PRO A 198 -5.83 -6.11 -12.57
N THR A 199 -5.14 -5.42 -11.67
CA THR A 199 -5.34 -4.01 -11.35
C THR A 199 -4.13 -3.22 -11.85
N ASP A 200 -4.38 -2.19 -12.66
CA ASP A 200 -3.32 -1.28 -13.06
C ASP A 200 -2.91 -0.36 -11.92
N ARG A 201 -1.61 -0.08 -11.83
CA ARG A 201 -1.03 0.79 -10.81
C ARG A 201 -0.18 1.87 -11.47
N ILE A 202 -0.28 3.09 -10.95
CA ILE A 202 0.52 4.24 -11.37
C ILE A 202 1.44 4.62 -10.23
N HIS A 203 2.75 4.54 -10.47
CA HIS A 203 3.76 4.87 -9.48
C HIS A 203 4.46 6.17 -9.89
N PHE A 204 4.37 7.20 -9.06
CA PHE A 204 5.05 8.47 -9.23
C PHE A 204 6.31 8.48 -8.37
N SER A 205 7.47 8.74 -8.98
CA SER A 205 8.75 8.82 -8.25
C SER A 205 9.20 10.26 -8.07
N PHE A 206 9.88 10.51 -6.96
CA PHE A 206 10.38 11.83 -6.58
C PHE A 206 11.87 11.80 -6.23
N LEU A 207 12.54 12.94 -6.33
CA LEU A 207 13.90 13.07 -5.81
C LEU A 207 13.87 13.07 -4.27
N PRO A 208 14.90 12.46 -3.62
CA PRO A 208 15.13 12.65 -2.20
C PRO A 208 15.24 14.14 -1.87
N SER A 209 14.68 14.56 -0.74
CA SER A 209 14.88 15.92 -0.22
C SER A 209 16.36 16.16 0.04
N LYS A 210 16.87 17.36 -0.28
CA LYS A 210 18.29 17.72 -0.07
C LYS A 210 18.71 17.56 1.40
N ASP A 211 17.79 17.76 2.34
CA ASP A 211 18.06 17.61 3.78
C ASP A 211 18.37 16.16 4.18
N ALA A 212 17.90 15.17 3.41
CA ALA A 212 18.24 13.76 3.62
C ALA A 212 19.64 13.40 3.08
N ALA A 213 20.18 14.16 2.12
CA ALA A 213 21.49 13.91 1.55
C ALA A 213 22.65 14.40 2.45
N PHE A 214 22.39 15.38 3.33
CA PHE A 214 23.39 15.90 4.28
C PHE A 214 23.50 15.08 5.58
N ALA A 215 22.50 14.26 5.91
CA ALA A 215 22.54 13.44 7.12
C ALA A 215 23.48 12.22 7.00
N THR A 216 23.83 11.80 5.78
CA THR A 216 24.62 10.60 5.53
C THR A 216 26.14 10.83 5.62
N GLU A 217 26.61 12.09 5.69
CA GLU A 217 28.05 12.41 5.78
C GLU A 217 28.59 12.59 7.20
N LEU A 218 27.75 12.47 8.25
CA LEU A 218 28.14 12.85 9.62
C LEU A 218 27.80 11.81 10.70
N THR A 219 28.02 10.52 10.45
CA THR A 219 28.15 9.54 11.56
C THR A 219 29.10 8.39 11.20
N THR A 220 30.41 8.65 11.22
CA THR A 220 31.38 7.64 11.67
C THR A 220 31.47 7.74 13.19
N ASP A 221 30.67 6.94 13.90
CA ASP A 221 31.15 6.13 15.02
C ASP A 221 30.04 5.22 15.58
N GLY A 222 30.26 3.92 15.42
CA GLY A 222 29.86 2.81 16.29
C GLY A 222 28.46 2.77 16.90
N LEU A 223 27.51 2.11 16.22
CA LEU A 223 26.62 1.11 16.85
C LEU A 223 25.97 0.24 15.78
N ALA A 224 26.27 -1.07 15.78
CA ALA A 224 25.71 -2.04 14.86
C ALA A 224 24.21 -2.29 15.16
N THR A 225 23.35 -1.45 14.62
CA THR A 225 21.95 -1.82 14.30
C THR A 225 21.91 -2.31 12.87
N LYS A 226 21.00 -3.23 12.55
CA LYS A 226 20.80 -3.79 11.21
C LYS A 226 20.40 -2.67 10.24
N THR A 227 21.39 -1.97 9.71
CA THR A 227 21.23 -0.98 8.66
C THR A 227 20.92 -1.74 7.37
N TRP A 228 19.71 -1.59 6.83
CA TRP A 228 19.58 -1.68 5.37
C TRP A 228 20.64 -0.74 4.80
N PRO A 229 21.50 -1.18 3.86
CA PRO A 229 22.51 -0.28 3.34
C PRO A 229 21.78 0.95 2.78
N PRO A 230 22.19 2.18 3.13
CA PRO A 230 21.75 3.38 2.44
C PRO A 230 22.38 3.33 1.05
N ASN A 231 21.85 2.47 0.19
CA ASN A 231 22.17 2.48 -1.21
C ASN A 231 21.15 3.43 -1.84
N ASP A 232 21.49 4.70 -1.88
CA ASP A 232 20.63 5.77 -2.38
C ASP A 232 20.51 5.78 -3.92
N GLY A 233 21.13 4.80 -4.60
CA GLY A 233 21.03 4.61 -6.04
C GLY A 233 19.63 4.19 -6.52
N GLU A 234 19.26 4.63 -7.73
CA GLU A 234 17.97 4.33 -8.37
C GLU A 234 17.67 2.82 -8.38
N GLU A 235 18.67 1.98 -8.64
CA GLU A 235 18.52 0.52 -8.70
C GLU A 235 18.11 -0.09 -7.36
N ALA A 236 18.67 0.38 -6.25
CA ALA A 236 18.32 -0.10 -4.93
C ALA A 236 16.91 0.34 -4.52
N GLN A 237 16.49 1.54 -4.93
CA GLN A 237 15.13 2.01 -4.70
C GLN A 237 14.10 1.19 -5.50
N GLU A 238 14.39 0.88 -6.77
CA GLU A 238 13.53 0.02 -7.57
C GLU A 238 13.51 -1.43 -7.04
N ALA A 239 14.62 -1.94 -6.52
CA ALA A 239 14.68 -3.25 -5.88
C ALA A 239 13.87 -3.29 -4.58
N ALA A 240 13.95 -2.26 -3.74
CA ALA A 240 13.13 -2.13 -2.53
C ALA A 240 11.64 -2.05 -2.87
N LEU A 241 11.28 -1.29 -3.91
CA LEU A 241 9.92 -1.21 -4.42
C LEU A 241 9.42 -2.58 -4.90
N LYS A 242 10.23 -3.34 -5.63
CA LYS A 242 9.90 -4.70 -6.08
C LYS A 242 9.75 -5.68 -4.91
N ALA A 243 10.62 -5.60 -3.91
CA ALA A 243 10.55 -6.45 -2.72
C ALA A 243 9.25 -6.23 -1.94
N LEU A 244 8.82 -4.97 -1.81
CA LEU A 244 7.55 -4.64 -1.15
C LEU A 244 6.34 -5.19 -1.91
N PHE A 245 6.37 -5.23 -3.23
CA PHE A 245 5.26 -5.84 -3.97
C PHE A 245 5.17 -7.35 -3.79
N ALA A 246 6.31 -8.04 -3.68
CA ALA A 246 6.30 -9.46 -3.36
C ALA A 246 5.70 -9.72 -1.96
N GLU A 247 6.00 -8.84 -1.01
CA GLU A 247 5.40 -8.88 0.33
C GLU A 247 3.89 -8.55 0.31
N GLU A 248 3.47 -7.54 -0.46
CA GLU A 248 2.05 -7.22 -0.67
C GLU A 248 1.30 -8.43 -1.22
N ASP A 249 1.84 -9.11 -2.23
CA ASP A 249 1.22 -10.28 -2.87
C ASP A 249 1.06 -11.44 -1.88
N GLU A 250 2.04 -11.66 -0.99
CA GLU A 250 1.97 -12.69 0.05
C GLU A 250 0.90 -12.38 1.10
N LYS A 251 0.77 -11.10 1.49
CA LYS A 251 -0.17 -10.64 2.53
C LYS A 251 -1.56 -10.29 2.00
N GLU A 252 -1.77 -10.32 0.69
CA GLU A 252 -3.04 -9.91 0.09
C GLU A 252 -4.24 -10.76 0.56
N PRO A 253 -4.16 -12.10 0.61
CA PRO A 253 -5.31 -12.91 1.04
C PRO A 253 -5.75 -12.63 2.48
N GLU A 254 -4.80 -12.43 3.41
CA GLU A 254 -5.08 -12.14 4.81
C GLU A 254 -5.78 -10.79 4.98
N PHE A 255 -5.30 -9.78 4.26
CA PHE A 255 -5.95 -8.47 4.23
C PHE A 255 -7.37 -8.51 3.71
N GLN A 256 -7.61 -9.24 2.62
CA GLN A 256 -8.95 -9.34 2.03
C GLN A 256 -9.93 -9.99 3.01
N ALA A 257 -9.50 -11.03 3.73
CA ALA A 257 -10.32 -11.63 4.78
C ALA A 257 -10.63 -10.63 5.90
N ALA A 258 -9.64 -9.87 6.38
CA ALA A 258 -9.82 -8.87 7.42
C ALA A 258 -10.74 -7.71 6.98
N ALA A 259 -10.55 -7.18 5.78
CA ALA A 259 -11.37 -6.11 5.22
C ALA A 259 -12.82 -6.58 4.95
N ALA A 260 -13.01 -7.82 4.49
CA ALA A 260 -14.33 -8.39 4.28
C ALA A 260 -15.12 -8.56 5.60
N VAL A 261 -14.45 -8.98 6.67
CA VAL A 261 -15.04 -9.05 8.02
C VAL A 261 -15.46 -7.66 8.49
N GLU A 262 -14.58 -6.67 8.41
CA GLU A 262 -14.89 -5.29 8.80
C GLU A 262 -16.09 -4.71 8.02
N LEU A 263 -16.12 -4.91 6.70
CA LEU A 263 -17.23 -4.47 5.87
C LEU A 263 -18.55 -5.19 6.22
N ALA A 264 -18.49 -6.49 6.53
CA ALA A 264 -19.67 -7.26 6.93
C ALA A 264 -20.21 -6.81 8.29
N ASP A 265 -19.32 -6.51 9.25
CA ASP A 265 -19.68 -6.01 10.57
C ASP A 265 -20.36 -4.64 10.47
N ARG A 266 -19.83 -3.74 9.65
CA ARG A 266 -20.43 -2.42 9.39
C ARG A 266 -21.82 -2.52 8.76
N VAL A 267 -21.97 -3.33 7.72
CA VAL A 267 -23.28 -3.56 7.08
C VAL A 267 -24.28 -4.16 8.06
N SER A 268 -23.83 -5.05 8.95
CA SER A 268 -24.69 -5.66 9.97
C SER A 268 -25.12 -4.66 11.04
N ALA A 269 -24.20 -3.80 11.50
CA ALA A 269 -24.50 -2.73 12.44
C ALA A 269 -25.53 -1.73 11.87
N ALA A 270 -25.33 -1.29 10.63
CA ALA A 270 -26.27 -0.37 9.96
C ALA A 270 -27.69 -0.96 9.83
N LYS A 271 -27.82 -2.25 9.56
CA LYS A 271 -29.12 -2.94 9.51
C LYS A 271 -29.80 -3.02 10.87
N GLY A 272 -29.04 -3.28 11.93
CA GLY A 272 -29.57 -3.35 13.30
C GLY A 272 -30.17 -2.02 13.76
N ASP A 273 -29.53 -0.90 13.41
CA ASP A 273 -30.02 0.43 13.73
C ASP A 273 -31.30 0.79 12.97
N TYR A 274 -31.44 0.33 11.73
CA TYR A 274 -32.65 0.53 10.92
C TYR A 274 -33.86 -0.22 11.50
N GLU A 275 -33.69 -1.48 11.92
CA GLU A 275 -34.76 -2.28 12.54
C GLU A 275 -35.19 -1.72 13.90
N ALA A 276 -34.23 -1.27 14.73
CA ALA A 276 -34.53 -0.66 16.03
C ALA A 276 -35.27 0.69 15.90
N THR A 277 -34.99 1.45 14.86
CA THR A 277 -35.65 2.73 14.58
C THR A 277 -37.04 2.52 13.99
N SER A 278 -37.22 1.52 13.12
CA SER A 278 -38.51 1.15 12.53
C SER A 278 -39.51 0.62 13.58
N ALA A 279 -39.04 -0.11 14.59
CA ALA A 279 -39.88 -0.66 15.66
C ALA A 279 -40.39 0.39 16.69
N ARG A 280 -39.98 1.65 16.57
CA ARG A 280 -40.36 2.76 17.48
C ARG A 280 -41.43 3.69 16.91
N PHE A 281 -41.92 3.44 15.69
CA PHE A 281 -43.04 4.14 15.06
C PHE A 281 -44.26 3.22 14.95
#